data_AF-A0A1C6JY10-F1
#
_entry.id   AF-A0A1C6JY10-F1
#
_cell.length_a   1.000
_cell.length_b   1.000
_cell.length_c   1.000
_cell.angle_alpha   90.00
_cell.angle_beta   90.00
_cell.angle_gamma   90.00
#
_symmetry.space_group_name_H-M   'P 1'
#
loop_
_entity.id
_entity.type
_entity.pdbx_description
1 polymer ?
#
loop_
_entity_poly.entity_id
_entity_poly.type
_entity_poly.pdbx_seq_one_letter_code
_entity_poly.pdbx_strand_id
1 'polypeptide(L)'
;MNNKNNNSWKDIIGEFSANSNVGLYLKGLEHLNTEENQKLYEEKYLPVIQGEKKENSPFLSVIIRTQGKREQGLREALLCLQAQECQDFEILLIAHKADEEHGKLIEEILEDQEEEFRKKIRFFRLNEGTRTTPLNYGFSHAWGKYAAVFDDDDILFSNWVEEFKKCAEENEGRILHSFAFAQDWENLEKLGYCAVAAPSANYCVPFNLINQLSVNRCPLMTLAFPVNIFQKAGIIFNESLNVTEDWEYFMRTAFLCGVSDIEAPTAIYRFWKNIETSATLHDQENWDATYHSVQETYNSQNIILPAGNIRRIIELSTAGAAQNLVNANGEMVSQLFFSKGERFSNNQVIQAVNKAEAPQFDIWFLFEEKTNDLTAMRFDLCEEGLFMLKNFSVDIWFTNGEKKVLTLEDCVHNGLETKEGVFFINSDPEIVWELKDERLLDVVNVKGEFERRVKTKGWVNTLLNIFPLKKCFKKRKLHNKGYF
;
A
#
# COMPACT_ATOMS: atom_id res chain seq x y z
N MET A 1 -19.60 -36.73 -38.66
CA MET A 1 -18.26 -36.73 -38.01
C MET A 1 -17.69 -35.32 -38.17
N ASN A 2 -17.93 -34.44 -37.19
CA ASN A 2 -17.35 -33.10 -37.19
C ASN A 2 -16.00 -33.16 -36.48
N ASN A 3 -14.91 -33.03 -37.24
CA ASN A 3 -13.58 -32.75 -36.75
C ASN A 3 -13.61 -31.45 -35.95
N LYS A 4 -13.64 -31.55 -34.62
CA LYS A 4 -13.13 -30.48 -33.77
C LYS A 4 -11.62 -30.52 -33.92
N ASN A 5 -11.06 -29.55 -34.66
CA ASN A 5 -9.65 -29.24 -34.58
C ASN A 5 -9.32 -28.88 -33.13
N ASN A 6 -8.85 -29.87 -32.37
CA ASN A 6 -8.24 -29.67 -31.06
C ASN A 6 -6.82 -29.15 -31.29
N ASN A 7 -6.68 -27.89 -31.73
CA ASN A 7 -5.42 -27.20 -31.56
C ASN A 7 -5.38 -26.72 -30.11
N SER A 8 -4.89 -27.59 -29.21
CA SER A 8 -4.69 -27.22 -27.82
C SER A 8 -3.46 -26.32 -27.74
N TRP A 9 -3.49 -25.29 -26.89
CA TRP A 9 -2.29 -24.52 -26.54
C TRP A 9 -1.13 -25.42 -26.09
N LYS A 10 -1.45 -26.56 -25.47
CA LYS A 10 -0.46 -27.58 -25.07
C LYS A 10 0.31 -28.16 -26.25
N ASP A 11 -0.30 -28.21 -27.43
CA ASP A 11 0.28 -28.84 -28.61
C ASP A 11 1.23 -27.89 -29.35
N ILE A 12 0.99 -26.57 -29.25
CA ILE A 12 1.76 -25.55 -29.98
C ILE A 12 2.69 -24.70 -29.10
N ILE A 13 2.62 -24.80 -27.77
CA ILE A 13 3.44 -23.97 -26.87
C ILE A 13 4.94 -24.14 -27.11
N GLY A 14 5.37 -25.34 -27.51
CA GLY A 14 6.76 -25.65 -27.86
C GLY A 14 7.19 -25.17 -29.25
N GLU A 15 6.27 -24.70 -30.10
CA GLU A 15 6.58 -24.13 -31.41
C GLU A 15 6.99 -22.66 -31.33
N PHE A 16 6.69 -21.99 -30.21
CA PHE A 16 7.11 -20.62 -29.96
C PHE A 16 8.60 -20.58 -29.65
N SER A 17 9.33 -19.69 -30.36
CA SER A 17 10.75 -19.50 -30.08
C SER A 17 10.97 -18.94 -28.67
N ALA A 18 12.16 -19.19 -28.10
CA ALA A 18 12.56 -18.65 -26.80
C ALA A 18 12.53 -17.11 -26.72
N ASN A 19 12.54 -16.42 -27.87
CA ASN A 19 12.49 -14.96 -27.96
C ASN A 19 11.08 -14.40 -28.20
N SER A 20 10.08 -15.26 -28.38
CA SER A 20 8.68 -14.82 -28.40
C SER A 20 8.22 -14.42 -27.00
N ASN A 21 7.16 -13.62 -26.87
CA ASN A 21 6.63 -13.25 -25.55
C ASN A 21 6.23 -14.48 -24.71
N VAL A 22 5.70 -15.53 -25.35
CA VAL A 22 5.38 -16.80 -24.67
C VAL A 22 6.65 -17.49 -24.20
N GLY A 23 7.67 -17.59 -25.06
CA GLY A 23 8.96 -18.18 -24.71
C GLY A 23 9.69 -17.42 -23.60
N LEU A 24 9.71 -16.09 -23.67
CA LEU A 24 10.31 -15.22 -22.66
C LEU A 24 9.60 -15.31 -21.31
N TYR A 25 8.26 -15.40 -21.33
CA TYR A 25 7.47 -15.62 -20.12
C TYR A 25 7.76 -16.98 -19.50
N LEU A 26 7.70 -18.07 -20.28
CA LEU A 26 7.97 -19.43 -19.79
C LEU A 26 9.40 -19.56 -19.25
N LYS A 27 10.39 -18.99 -19.94
CA LYS A 27 11.77 -18.93 -19.44
C LYS A 27 11.86 -18.11 -18.14
N GLY A 28 11.12 -17.02 -18.04
CA GLY A 28 11.01 -16.22 -16.83
C GLY A 28 10.49 -17.04 -15.63
N LEU A 29 9.55 -17.96 -15.85
CA LEU A 29 9.05 -18.86 -14.80
C LEU A 29 10.13 -19.75 -14.19
N GLU A 30 11.14 -20.15 -14.97
CA GLU A 30 12.28 -20.93 -14.48
C GLU A 30 13.23 -20.09 -13.60
N HIS A 31 13.14 -18.77 -13.65
CA HIS A 31 14.04 -17.81 -12.99
C HIS A 31 13.27 -16.81 -12.10
N LEU A 32 12.13 -17.23 -11.53
CA LEU A 32 11.33 -16.40 -10.62
C LEU A 32 12.02 -16.12 -9.28
N ASN A 33 12.98 -16.98 -8.93
CA ASN A 33 13.95 -16.71 -7.89
C ASN A 33 15.22 -16.14 -8.50
N THR A 34 15.91 -15.29 -7.75
CA THR A 34 17.33 -15.02 -7.99
C THR A 34 18.11 -16.34 -7.90
N GLU A 35 19.26 -16.44 -8.58
CA GLU A 35 20.12 -17.63 -8.50
C GLU A 35 20.47 -17.97 -7.04
N GLU A 36 20.68 -16.94 -6.20
CA GLU A 36 20.93 -17.07 -4.77
C GLU A 36 19.73 -17.67 -4.02
N ASN A 37 18.51 -17.18 -4.27
CA ASN A 37 17.30 -17.72 -3.66
C ASN A 37 17.00 -19.14 -4.14
N GLN A 38 17.27 -19.45 -5.42
CA GLN A 38 17.08 -20.79 -5.95
C GLN A 38 18.03 -21.78 -5.28
N LYS A 39 19.30 -21.42 -5.17
CA LYS A 39 20.29 -22.22 -4.45
C LYS A 39 19.91 -22.41 -2.99
N LEU A 40 19.47 -21.34 -2.32
CA LEU A 40 19.00 -21.41 -0.93
C LEU A 40 17.79 -22.34 -0.79
N TYR A 41 16.83 -22.28 -1.72
CA TYR A 41 15.70 -23.21 -1.75
C TYR A 41 16.17 -24.67 -1.87
N GLU A 42 17.02 -24.97 -2.85
CA GLU A 42 17.50 -26.34 -3.12
C GLU A 42 18.34 -26.92 -1.98
N GLU A 43 19.22 -26.10 -1.38
CA GLU A 43 20.16 -26.56 -0.34
C GLU A 43 19.50 -26.63 1.04
N LYS A 44 18.57 -25.71 1.35
CA LYS A 44 18.02 -25.56 2.70
C LYS A 44 16.58 -26.01 2.85
N TYR A 45 15.69 -25.57 1.97
CA TYR A 45 14.24 -25.74 2.18
C TYR A 45 13.67 -26.97 1.48
N LEU A 46 14.16 -27.32 0.29
CA LEU A 46 13.73 -28.50 -0.45
C LEU A 46 13.99 -29.80 0.34
N PRO A 47 15.14 -30.00 1.02
CA PRO A 47 15.35 -31.20 1.85
C PRO A 47 14.37 -31.29 3.02
N VAL A 48 14.01 -30.15 3.61
CA VAL A 48 12.99 -30.09 4.67
C VAL A 48 11.63 -30.51 4.12
N ILE A 49 11.21 -29.92 2.99
CA ILE A 49 9.94 -30.25 2.31
C ILE A 49 9.87 -31.75 1.95
N GLN A 50 10.97 -32.32 1.45
CA GLN A 50 11.03 -33.74 1.09
C GLN A 50 11.06 -34.67 2.31
N GLY A 51 11.60 -34.18 3.44
CA GLY A 51 11.65 -34.90 4.71
C GLY A 51 10.36 -34.84 5.53
N GLU A 52 9.47 -33.88 5.23
CA GLU A 52 8.21 -33.69 5.93
C GLU A 52 7.27 -34.90 5.77
N LYS A 53 6.86 -35.46 6.91
CA LYS A 53 5.87 -36.55 6.97
C LYS A 53 4.52 -35.96 7.35
N LYS A 54 3.72 -35.62 6.35
CA LYS A 54 2.36 -35.09 6.57
C LYS A 54 1.50 -36.13 7.28
N GLU A 55 1.18 -35.89 8.55
CA GLU A 55 0.29 -36.77 9.32
C GLU A 55 -1.19 -36.44 9.07
N ASN A 56 -1.47 -35.18 8.70
CA ASN A 56 -2.79 -34.66 8.38
C ASN A 56 -2.72 -33.75 7.14
N SER A 57 -3.87 -33.22 6.71
CA SER A 57 -3.97 -32.27 5.61
C SER A 57 -4.94 -31.13 5.98
N PRO A 58 -4.54 -30.23 6.89
CA PRO A 58 -5.36 -29.09 7.25
C PRO A 58 -5.61 -28.18 6.04
N PHE A 59 -6.66 -27.37 6.07
CA PHE A 59 -6.83 -26.34 5.06
C PHE A 59 -5.71 -25.28 5.16
N LEU A 60 -5.45 -24.77 6.37
CA LEU A 60 -4.52 -23.67 6.61
C LEU A 60 -3.35 -24.08 7.53
N SER A 61 -2.13 -23.72 7.16
CA SER A 61 -0.99 -23.67 8.09
C SER A 61 -0.79 -22.24 8.55
N VAL A 62 -0.99 -21.98 9.84
CA VAL A 62 -0.76 -20.66 10.44
C VAL A 62 0.68 -20.59 10.91
N ILE A 63 1.47 -19.70 10.31
CA ILE A 63 2.87 -19.51 10.67
C ILE A 63 2.95 -18.35 11.66
N ILE A 64 3.46 -18.61 12.86
CA ILE A 64 3.72 -17.60 13.88
C ILE A 64 5.23 -17.56 14.11
N ARG A 65 5.84 -16.38 13.95
CA ARG A 65 7.23 -16.14 14.33
C ARG A 65 7.24 -15.37 15.65
N THR A 66 8.03 -15.83 16.61
CA THR A 66 8.17 -15.16 17.91
C THR A 66 9.60 -15.21 18.41
N GLN A 67 10.03 -14.19 19.13
CA GLN A 67 11.29 -14.22 19.91
C GLN A 67 11.03 -14.53 21.39
N GLY A 68 9.77 -14.75 21.80
CA GLY A 68 9.37 -14.91 23.20
C GLY A 68 9.38 -13.62 24.03
N LYS A 69 9.74 -12.48 23.45
CA LYS A 69 9.82 -11.17 24.13
C LYS A 69 8.45 -10.54 24.44
N ARG A 70 7.37 -11.11 23.91
CA ARG A 70 6.01 -10.57 23.98
C ARG A 70 5.04 -11.62 24.50
N GLU A 71 5.15 -11.93 25.80
CA GLU A 71 4.29 -12.94 26.45
C GLU A 71 2.80 -12.68 26.20
N GLN A 72 2.33 -11.46 26.49
CA GLN A 72 0.93 -11.08 26.31
C GLN A 72 0.49 -11.26 24.85
N GLY A 73 1.33 -10.87 23.89
CA GLY A 73 1.05 -11.01 22.47
C GLY A 73 0.87 -12.47 22.06
N LEU A 74 1.81 -13.33 22.41
CA LEU A 74 1.72 -14.76 22.07
C LEU A 74 0.50 -15.43 22.71
N ARG A 75 0.17 -15.09 23.96
CA ARG A 75 -1.05 -15.58 24.62
C ARG A 75 -2.33 -15.12 23.90
N GLU A 76 -2.40 -13.84 23.52
CA GLU A 76 -3.53 -13.30 22.74
C GLU A 76 -3.65 -13.95 21.35
N ALA A 77 -2.53 -14.16 20.67
CA ALA A 77 -2.48 -14.80 19.35
C ALA A 77 -3.00 -16.25 19.40
N LEU A 78 -2.51 -17.04 20.37
CA LEU A 78 -3.00 -18.41 20.58
C LEU A 78 -4.49 -18.43 20.96
N LEU A 79 -4.95 -17.49 21.79
CA LEU A 79 -6.37 -17.36 22.12
C LEU A 79 -7.23 -17.05 20.88
N CYS A 80 -6.78 -16.14 20.01
CA CYS A 80 -7.49 -15.83 18.76
C CYS A 80 -7.63 -17.07 17.85
N LEU A 81 -6.60 -17.91 17.81
CA LEU A 81 -6.62 -19.16 17.03
C LEU A 81 -7.51 -20.22 17.69
N GLN A 82 -7.46 -20.35 19.01
CA GLN A 82 -8.35 -21.26 19.73
C GLN A 82 -9.83 -20.89 19.53
N ALA A 83 -10.12 -19.60 19.40
CA ALA A 83 -11.46 -19.07 19.20
C ALA A 83 -11.96 -19.06 17.74
N GLN A 84 -11.20 -19.61 16.77
CA GLN A 84 -11.64 -19.67 15.38
C GLN A 84 -12.89 -20.55 15.23
N GLU A 85 -13.86 -20.09 14.43
CA GLU A 85 -15.07 -20.86 14.10
C GLU A 85 -14.74 -22.07 13.22
N CYS A 86 -13.76 -21.92 12.33
CA CYS A 86 -13.21 -23.01 11.55
C CYS A 86 -11.91 -23.53 12.16
N GLN A 87 -11.93 -24.78 12.62
CA GLN A 87 -10.78 -25.45 13.25
C GLN A 87 -9.92 -26.25 12.25
N ASP A 88 -10.07 -26.04 10.95
CA ASP A 88 -9.34 -26.75 9.89
C ASP A 88 -7.96 -26.12 9.61
N PHE A 89 -7.12 -26.09 10.64
CA PHE A 89 -5.78 -25.52 10.57
C PHE A 89 -4.79 -26.22 11.51
N GLU A 90 -3.50 -26.04 11.22
CA GLU A 90 -2.37 -26.29 12.13
C GLU A 90 -1.66 -24.97 12.46
N ILE A 91 -0.84 -24.97 13.51
CA ILE A 91 -0.01 -23.83 13.91
C ILE A 91 1.46 -24.25 13.84
N LEU A 92 2.25 -23.51 13.08
CA LEU A 92 3.70 -23.63 13.01
C LEU A 92 4.31 -22.48 13.81
N LEU A 93 4.60 -22.75 15.09
CA LEU A 93 5.17 -21.75 15.99
C LEU A 93 6.70 -21.81 15.93
N ILE A 94 7.32 -20.77 15.39
CA ILE A 94 8.77 -20.68 15.19
C ILE A 94 9.36 -19.72 16.23
N ALA A 95 10.01 -20.27 17.25
CA ALA A 95 10.84 -19.51 18.18
C ALA A 95 12.15 -19.11 17.50
N HIS A 96 12.21 -17.88 17.00
CA HIS A 96 13.34 -17.35 16.27
C HIS A 96 14.31 -16.62 17.19
N LYS A 97 15.53 -17.16 17.33
CA LYS A 97 16.59 -16.60 18.19
C LYS A 97 16.10 -16.25 19.60
N ALA A 98 15.17 -17.03 20.13
CA ALA A 98 14.78 -16.96 21.53
C ALA A 98 15.94 -17.51 22.37
N ASP A 99 16.43 -16.73 23.33
CA ASP A 99 17.41 -17.22 24.28
C ASP A 99 16.79 -18.26 25.23
N GLU A 100 17.58 -18.77 26.18
CA GLU A 100 17.10 -19.82 27.09
C GLU A 100 15.91 -19.38 27.96
N GLU A 101 15.88 -18.12 28.38
CA GLU A 101 14.80 -17.56 29.21
C GLU A 101 13.52 -17.43 28.39
N HIS A 102 13.61 -16.78 27.24
CA HIS A 102 12.46 -16.60 26.35
C HIS A 102 11.96 -17.93 25.77
N GLY A 103 12.86 -18.89 25.54
CA GLY A 103 12.51 -20.25 25.11
C GLY A 103 11.69 -21.00 26.16
N LYS A 104 12.06 -20.91 27.44
CA LYS A 104 11.28 -21.49 28.56
C LYS A 104 9.91 -20.83 28.68
N LEU A 105 9.86 -19.51 28.58
CA LEU A 105 8.60 -18.76 28.60
C LEU A 105 7.63 -19.22 27.49
N ILE A 106 8.13 -19.45 26.27
CA ILE A 106 7.30 -19.99 25.19
C ILE A 106 6.76 -21.38 25.54
N GLU A 107 7.60 -22.26 26.08
CA GLU A 107 7.18 -23.61 26.49
C GLU A 107 6.12 -23.57 27.59
N GLU A 108 6.26 -22.70 28.59
CA GLU A 108 5.26 -22.48 29.63
C GLU A 108 3.91 -22.02 29.03
N ILE A 109 3.93 -21.07 28.10
CA ILE A 109 2.71 -20.62 27.40
C ILE A 109 2.05 -21.76 26.62
N LEU A 110 2.83 -22.66 26.02
CA LEU A 110 2.31 -23.83 25.30
C LEU A 110 1.72 -24.86 26.27
N GLU A 111 2.35 -25.08 27.42
CA GLU A 111 1.86 -25.95 28.50
C GLU A 111 0.58 -25.45 29.17
N ASP A 112 0.30 -24.14 29.07
CA ASP A 112 -0.96 -23.55 29.54
C ASP A 112 -2.16 -23.80 28.60
N GLN A 113 -1.91 -24.20 27.35
CA GLN A 113 -2.98 -24.40 26.36
C GLN A 113 -3.82 -25.66 26.64
N GLU A 114 -5.06 -25.70 26.19
CA GLU A 114 -5.89 -26.91 26.26
C GLU A 114 -5.27 -28.05 25.41
N GLU A 115 -5.42 -29.31 25.84
CA GLU A 115 -4.70 -30.46 25.27
C GLU A 115 -5.00 -30.68 23.77
N GLU A 116 -6.28 -30.62 23.37
CA GLU A 116 -6.68 -30.79 21.96
C GLU A 116 -6.22 -29.61 21.10
N PHE A 117 -6.28 -28.38 21.61
CA PHE A 117 -5.72 -27.23 20.91
C PHE A 117 -4.19 -27.34 20.77
N ARG A 118 -3.49 -27.78 21.82
CA ARG A 118 -2.03 -27.95 21.81
C ARG A 118 -1.56 -28.95 20.76
N LYS A 119 -2.35 -29.99 20.47
CA LYS A 119 -2.07 -30.96 19.39
C LYS A 119 -2.02 -30.34 17.99
N LYS A 120 -2.58 -29.14 17.80
CA LYS A 120 -2.49 -28.37 16.55
C LYS A 120 -1.17 -27.60 16.42
N ILE A 121 -0.43 -27.43 17.52
CA ILE A 121 0.78 -26.62 17.56
C ILE A 121 2.00 -27.50 17.32
N ARG A 122 2.71 -27.22 16.23
CA ARG A 122 4.03 -27.75 15.96
C ARG A 122 5.05 -26.66 16.30
N PHE A 123 5.80 -26.91 17.36
CA PHE A 123 6.77 -25.97 17.90
C PHE A 123 8.17 -26.23 17.34
N PHE A 124 8.84 -25.18 16.88
CA PHE A 124 10.19 -25.25 16.33
C PHE A 124 11.08 -24.16 16.94
N ARG A 125 12.32 -24.52 17.25
CA ARG A 125 13.38 -23.57 17.63
C ARG A 125 14.28 -23.31 16.42
N LEU A 126 14.47 -22.04 16.07
CA LEU A 126 15.29 -21.61 14.95
C LEU A 126 16.29 -20.54 15.41
N ASN A 127 17.55 -20.91 15.54
CA ASN A 127 18.60 -20.05 16.13
C ASN A 127 19.48 -19.33 15.11
N GLU A 128 19.10 -19.33 13.83
CA GLU A 128 19.90 -18.80 12.73
C GLU A 128 19.09 -17.88 11.81
N GLY A 129 19.77 -17.34 10.79
CA GLY A 129 19.13 -16.57 9.72
C GLY A 129 18.73 -15.14 10.08
N THR A 130 18.02 -14.49 9.16
CA THR A 130 17.45 -13.15 9.29
C THR A 130 16.01 -13.22 9.80
N ARG A 131 15.33 -12.08 9.94
CA ARG A 131 13.90 -12.04 10.34
C ARG A 131 12.95 -12.69 9.32
N THR A 132 13.43 -12.92 8.10
CA THR A 132 12.69 -13.54 7.00
C THR A 132 12.83 -15.06 7.02
N THR A 133 13.93 -15.60 7.56
CA THR A 133 14.19 -17.05 7.65
C THR A 133 13.07 -17.84 8.33
N PRO A 134 12.44 -17.37 9.44
CA PRO A 134 11.29 -18.06 10.05
C PRO A 134 10.09 -18.24 9.10
N LEU A 135 9.89 -17.32 8.15
CA LEU A 135 8.80 -17.43 7.16
C LEU A 135 9.08 -18.60 6.22
N ASN A 136 10.26 -18.63 5.61
CA ASN A 136 10.67 -19.73 4.73
C ASN A 136 10.65 -21.09 5.45
N TYR A 137 11.15 -21.11 6.69
CA TYR A 137 11.13 -22.30 7.52
C TYR A 137 9.69 -22.78 7.79
N GLY A 138 8.78 -21.88 8.19
CA GLY A 138 7.36 -22.19 8.37
C GLY A 138 6.72 -22.73 7.09
N PHE A 139 6.91 -22.06 5.96
CA PHE A 139 6.39 -22.52 4.66
C PHE A 139 6.95 -23.89 4.24
N SER A 140 8.22 -24.20 4.55
CA SER A 140 8.80 -25.52 4.26
C SER A 140 8.18 -26.65 5.09
N HIS A 141 7.68 -26.35 6.30
CA HIS A 141 7.03 -27.31 7.20
C HIS A 141 5.50 -27.39 7.02
N ALA A 142 4.90 -26.51 6.22
CA ALA A 142 3.46 -26.41 6.04
C ALA A 142 2.83 -27.67 5.44
N TRP A 143 1.82 -28.23 6.12
CA TRP A 143 0.98 -29.32 5.61
C TRP A 143 -0.28 -28.82 4.93
N GLY A 144 -0.66 -27.57 5.19
CA GLY A 144 -1.84 -26.91 4.68
C GLY A 144 -1.92 -26.86 3.16
N LYS A 145 -3.15 -26.68 2.65
CA LYS A 145 -3.38 -26.27 1.26
C LYS A 145 -2.93 -24.82 1.05
N TYR A 146 -3.20 -23.99 2.05
CA TYR A 146 -2.78 -22.61 2.16
C TYR A 146 -1.90 -22.41 3.39
N ALA A 147 -1.04 -21.40 3.35
CA ALA A 147 -0.31 -20.91 4.52
C ALA A 147 -0.53 -19.40 4.65
N ALA A 148 -0.73 -18.95 5.89
CA ALA A 148 -0.88 -17.54 6.23
C ALA A 148 0.00 -17.24 7.46
N VAL A 149 0.53 -16.04 7.51
CA VAL A 149 1.42 -15.61 8.60
C VAL A 149 0.61 -14.77 9.57
N PHE A 150 0.71 -15.07 10.85
CA PHE A 150 0.07 -14.30 11.91
C PHE A 150 1.14 -13.91 12.93
N ASP A 151 1.54 -12.64 12.91
CA ASP A 151 2.51 -12.12 13.86
C ASP A 151 1.86 -12.03 15.26
N ASP A 152 2.63 -12.36 16.30
CA ASP A 152 2.14 -12.51 17.68
C ASP A 152 1.71 -11.18 18.34
N ASP A 153 1.79 -10.07 17.62
CA ASP A 153 1.38 -8.74 18.05
C ASP A 153 0.23 -8.16 17.24
N ASP A 154 -0.58 -9.00 16.59
CA ASP A 154 -1.85 -8.62 15.94
C ASP A 154 -3.05 -9.37 16.56
N ILE A 155 -4.27 -9.08 16.08
CA ILE A 155 -5.50 -9.72 16.53
C ILE A 155 -6.26 -10.29 15.33
N LEU A 156 -6.71 -11.55 15.42
CA LEU A 156 -7.61 -12.16 14.45
C LEU A 156 -9.05 -12.20 14.97
N PHE A 157 -10.01 -12.06 14.07
CA PHE A 157 -11.42 -12.33 14.36
C PHE A 157 -11.73 -13.82 14.18
N SER A 158 -12.82 -14.30 14.79
CA SER A 158 -13.18 -15.73 14.81
C SER A 158 -13.45 -16.34 13.43
N ASN A 159 -13.78 -15.50 12.45
CA ASN A 159 -14.10 -15.90 11.08
C ASN A 159 -12.88 -15.98 10.14
N TRP A 160 -11.66 -15.68 10.59
CA TRP A 160 -10.47 -15.57 9.72
C TRP A 160 -10.17 -16.85 8.92
N VAL A 161 -10.10 -18.02 9.56
CA VAL A 161 -9.90 -19.30 8.84
C VAL A 161 -11.11 -19.65 7.99
N GLU A 162 -12.32 -19.37 8.48
CA GLU A 162 -13.57 -19.71 7.80
C GLU A 162 -13.72 -18.95 6.48
N GLU A 163 -13.45 -17.65 6.46
CA GLU A 163 -13.54 -16.81 5.28
C GLU A 163 -12.49 -17.18 4.23
N PHE A 164 -11.26 -17.50 4.63
CA PHE A 164 -10.27 -18.06 3.70
C PHE A 164 -10.75 -19.39 3.11
N LYS A 165 -11.31 -20.28 3.93
CA LYS A 165 -11.80 -21.57 3.46
C LYS A 165 -12.94 -21.42 2.45
N LYS A 166 -13.93 -20.57 2.73
CA LYS A 166 -15.04 -20.25 1.83
C LYS A 166 -14.53 -19.69 0.50
N CYS A 167 -13.62 -18.72 0.54
CA CYS A 167 -13.07 -18.11 -0.68
C CYS A 167 -12.33 -19.13 -1.55
N ALA A 168 -11.60 -20.05 -0.92
CA ALA A 168 -10.82 -21.08 -1.63
C ALA A 168 -11.67 -22.11 -2.39
N GLU A 169 -12.96 -22.29 -2.07
CA GLU A 169 -13.84 -23.27 -2.74
C GLU A 169 -14.01 -22.96 -4.24
N GLU A 170 -14.05 -21.68 -4.60
CA GLU A 170 -14.18 -21.23 -5.98
C GLU A 170 -12.87 -20.68 -6.57
N ASN A 171 -11.86 -20.44 -5.72
CA ASN A 171 -10.64 -19.70 -6.07
C ASN A 171 -9.34 -20.47 -5.77
N GLU A 172 -9.40 -21.80 -5.71
CA GLU A 172 -8.22 -22.63 -5.44
C GLU A 172 -7.02 -22.27 -6.33
N GLY A 173 -5.85 -22.13 -5.69
CA GLY A 173 -4.59 -21.78 -6.36
C GLY A 173 -4.36 -20.28 -6.52
N ARG A 174 -5.35 -19.44 -6.20
CA ARG A 174 -5.21 -17.98 -6.06
C ARG A 174 -4.79 -17.62 -4.64
N ILE A 175 -4.10 -16.50 -4.47
CA ILE A 175 -3.87 -15.90 -3.14
C ILE A 175 -5.19 -15.36 -2.63
N LEU A 176 -5.50 -15.60 -1.36
CA LEU A 176 -6.74 -15.14 -0.75
C LEU A 176 -6.42 -13.89 0.07
N HIS A 177 -7.18 -12.83 -0.13
CA HIS A 177 -6.97 -11.54 0.53
C HIS A 177 -8.21 -11.14 1.31
N SER A 178 -8.10 -11.07 2.63
CA SER A 178 -9.14 -10.56 3.52
C SER A 178 -8.89 -9.11 3.90
N PHE A 179 -9.83 -8.50 4.62
CA PHE A 179 -9.67 -7.12 5.09
C PHE A 179 -9.21 -7.07 6.54
N ALA A 180 -8.59 -5.96 6.92
CA ALA A 180 -8.23 -5.68 8.30
C ALA A 180 -8.57 -4.24 8.69
N PHE A 181 -8.89 -4.05 9.98
CA PHE A 181 -8.83 -2.73 10.58
C PHE A 181 -7.40 -2.41 11.00
N ALA A 182 -7.01 -1.14 10.97
CA ALA A 182 -5.79 -0.66 11.62
C ALA A 182 -6.15 0.09 12.89
N GLN A 183 -5.39 -0.10 13.97
CA GLN A 183 -5.65 0.61 15.22
C GLN A 183 -4.33 0.95 15.93
N ASP A 184 -4.29 2.12 16.57
CA ASP A 184 -3.13 2.51 17.39
C ASP A 184 -3.19 1.83 18.76
N TRP A 185 -2.05 1.25 19.18
CA TRP A 185 -1.90 0.52 20.43
C TRP A 185 -0.64 0.96 21.20
N GLU A 186 -0.70 0.84 22.52
CA GLU A 186 0.42 1.06 23.44
C GLU A 186 0.54 -0.11 24.42
N ASN A 187 1.77 -0.44 24.82
CA ASN A 187 2.01 -1.31 25.97
C ASN A 187 2.28 -0.45 27.21
N LEU A 188 1.36 -0.45 28.16
CA LEU A 188 1.46 0.36 29.39
C LEU A 188 1.85 -0.54 30.57
N GLU A 189 2.90 -0.16 31.32
CA GLU A 189 3.52 -0.96 32.39
C GLU A 189 2.54 -1.62 33.39
N LYS A 190 1.39 -0.98 33.67
CA LYS A 190 0.36 -1.50 34.60
C LYS A 190 -0.88 -2.08 33.95
N LEU A 191 -1.14 -1.77 32.68
CA LEU A 191 -2.37 -2.16 31.98
C LEU A 191 -2.12 -3.18 30.88
N GLY A 192 -0.87 -3.38 30.48
CA GLY A 192 -0.50 -4.18 29.32
C GLY A 192 -0.91 -3.48 28.03
N TYR A 193 -1.23 -4.29 27.02
CA TYR A 193 -1.64 -3.82 25.71
C TYR A 193 -2.99 -3.10 25.74
N CYS A 194 -3.00 -1.86 25.27
CA CYS A 194 -4.18 -1.00 25.25
C CYS A 194 -4.36 -0.36 23.87
N ALA A 195 -5.58 -0.43 23.34
CA ALA A 195 -5.98 0.40 22.21
C ALA A 195 -6.06 1.87 22.65
N VAL A 196 -5.41 2.77 21.91
CA VAL A 196 -5.36 4.21 22.22
C VAL A 196 -6.09 5.07 21.18
N ALA A 197 -6.62 4.45 20.12
CA ALA A 197 -7.47 5.09 19.13
C ALA A 197 -8.62 4.17 18.69
N ALA A 198 -9.61 4.74 18.01
CA ALA A 198 -10.63 3.95 17.32
C ALA A 198 -10.00 3.20 16.13
N PRO A 199 -10.50 2.00 15.78
CA PRO A 199 -10.05 1.29 14.58
C PRO A 199 -10.42 2.08 13.32
N SER A 200 -9.56 2.01 12.30
CA SER A 200 -9.77 2.58 10.97
C SER A 200 -9.87 1.47 9.92
N ALA A 201 -10.73 1.66 8.92
CA ALA A 201 -10.96 0.69 7.84
C ALA A 201 -9.97 0.86 6.68
N ASN A 202 -8.74 1.34 6.94
CA ASN A 202 -7.77 1.69 5.90
C ASN A 202 -7.33 0.48 5.05
N TYR A 203 -7.41 -0.74 5.60
CA TYR A 203 -7.12 -1.99 4.90
C TYR A 203 -8.40 -2.79 4.59
N CYS A 204 -9.56 -2.14 4.62
CA CYS A 204 -10.82 -2.69 4.13
C CYS A 204 -11.08 -2.26 2.69
N VAL A 205 -10.12 -2.58 1.81
CA VAL A 205 -10.15 -2.17 0.41
C VAL A 205 -9.81 -3.36 -0.49
N PRO A 206 -10.52 -3.56 -1.61
CA PRO A 206 -10.21 -4.62 -2.56
C PRO A 206 -8.78 -4.51 -3.09
N PHE A 207 -8.17 -5.66 -3.37
CA PHE A 207 -6.85 -5.75 -3.96
C PHE A 207 -6.84 -5.05 -5.33
N ASN A 208 -5.84 -4.18 -5.51
CA ASN A 208 -5.59 -3.53 -6.78
C ASN A 208 -4.12 -3.73 -7.16
N LEU A 209 -3.88 -4.59 -8.16
CA LEU A 209 -2.54 -4.97 -8.60
C LEU A 209 -1.69 -3.74 -8.92
N ILE A 210 -2.26 -2.75 -9.62
CA ILE A 210 -1.50 -1.56 -10.05
C ILE A 210 -1.09 -0.70 -8.86
N ASN A 211 -1.99 -0.49 -7.88
CA ASN A 211 -1.66 0.26 -6.66
C ASN A 211 -0.59 -0.46 -5.82
N GLN A 212 -0.60 -1.79 -5.85
CA GLN A 212 0.35 -2.63 -5.12
C GLN A 212 1.75 -2.69 -5.75
N LEU A 213 1.93 -2.18 -6.99
CA LEU A 213 3.26 -1.99 -7.58
C LEU A 213 4.04 -0.87 -6.86
N SER A 214 3.35 0.06 -6.21
CA SER A 214 3.97 1.22 -5.57
C SER A 214 4.28 1.01 -4.08
N VAL A 215 3.38 0.36 -3.36
CA VAL A 215 3.47 0.22 -1.89
C VAL A 215 2.65 -0.97 -1.43
N ASN A 216 3.08 -1.62 -0.34
CA ASN A 216 2.28 -2.67 0.29
C ASN A 216 1.01 -2.08 0.93
N ARG A 217 -0.16 -2.53 0.48
CA ARG A 217 -1.46 -2.20 1.10
C ARG A 217 -2.21 -3.41 1.65
N CYS A 218 -1.57 -4.57 1.68
CA CYS A 218 -2.13 -5.80 2.24
C CYS A 218 -1.27 -6.21 3.43
N PRO A 219 -1.71 -5.91 4.68
CA PRO A 219 -1.03 -6.41 5.86
C PRO A 219 -0.89 -7.94 5.79
N LEU A 220 0.26 -8.48 6.20
CA LEU A 220 0.62 -9.86 5.89
C LEU A 220 -0.40 -10.90 6.41
N MET A 221 -1.02 -10.68 7.57
CA MET A 221 -2.05 -11.57 8.12
C MET A 221 -3.36 -11.58 7.32
N THR A 222 -3.57 -10.65 6.41
CA THR A 222 -4.73 -10.68 5.52
C THR A 222 -4.54 -11.57 4.31
N LEU A 223 -3.35 -12.16 4.13
CA LEU A 223 -2.99 -12.95 2.96
C LEU A 223 -2.84 -14.44 3.30
N ALA A 224 -3.50 -15.29 2.53
CA ALA A 224 -3.25 -16.72 2.52
C ALA A 224 -2.70 -17.16 1.16
N PHE A 225 -1.51 -17.76 1.18
CA PHE A 225 -0.76 -18.17 0.00
C PHE A 225 -0.94 -19.66 -0.28
N PRO A 226 -1.13 -20.08 -1.54
CA PRO A 226 -1.12 -21.51 -1.87
C PRO A 226 0.23 -22.13 -1.54
N VAL A 227 0.29 -23.15 -0.67
CA VAL A 227 1.56 -23.72 -0.20
C VAL A 227 2.43 -24.25 -1.35
N ASN A 228 1.81 -24.72 -2.44
CA ASN A 228 2.51 -25.24 -3.61
C ASN A 228 3.35 -24.18 -4.35
N ILE A 229 3.03 -22.88 -4.25
CA ILE A 229 3.85 -21.83 -4.87
C ILE A 229 5.24 -21.77 -4.22
N PHE A 230 5.30 -22.08 -2.92
CA PHE A 230 6.55 -22.24 -2.19
C PHE A 230 7.14 -23.64 -2.41
N GLN A 231 6.41 -24.68 -2.04
CA GLN A 231 6.97 -26.03 -1.91
C GLN A 231 7.24 -26.75 -3.23
N LYS A 232 6.59 -26.33 -4.33
CA LYS A 232 6.73 -26.99 -5.64
C LYS A 232 7.36 -26.09 -6.69
N ALA A 233 6.91 -24.83 -6.76
CA ALA A 233 7.52 -23.87 -7.67
C ALA A 233 8.82 -23.27 -7.11
N GLY A 234 9.13 -23.51 -5.84
CA GLY A 234 10.38 -23.11 -5.21
C GLY A 234 10.48 -21.64 -4.86
N ILE A 235 9.42 -20.84 -5.05
CA ILE A 235 9.44 -19.41 -4.77
C ILE A 235 9.50 -19.21 -3.26
N ILE A 236 10.61 -18.70 -2.76
CA ILE A 236 10.85 -18.44 -1.32
C ILE A 236 10.91 -16.95 -1.03
N PHE A 237 10.66 -16.54 0.22
CA PHE A 237 10.90 -15.16 0.65
C PHE A 237 12.39 -14.83 0.53
N ASN A 238 12.69 -13.61 0.08
CA ASN A 238 14.07 -13.16 -0.07
C ASN A 238 14.70 -12.84 1.29
N GLU A 239 15.57 -13.72 1.79
CA GLU A 239 16.18 -13.59 3.11
C GLU A 239 17.20 -12.45 3.24
N SER A 240 17.65 -11.87 2.12
CA SER A 240 18.48 -10.66 2.12
C SER A 240 17.69 -9.41 2.51
N LEU A 241 16.36 -9.44 2.39
CA LEU A 241 15.48 -8.34 2.76
C LEU A 241 15.19 -8.36 4.27
N ASN A 242 15.51 -7.25 4.93
CA ASN A 242 15.16 -7.01 6.33
C ASN A 242 13.90 -6.15 6.48
N VAL A 243 13.33 -5.64 5.39
CA VAL A 243 12.05 -4.93 5.32
C VAL A 243 11.40 -5.28 3.99
N THR A 244 10.08 -5.16 3.89
CA THR A 244 9.30 -5.43 2.66
C THR A 244 9.43 -6.86 2.12
N GLU A 245 9.96 -7.79 2.91
CA GLU A 245 10.12 -9.20 2.50
C GLU A 245 8.77 -9.85 2.16
N ASP A 246 7.74 -9.41 2.86
CA ASP A 246 6.35 -9.82 2.72
C ASP A 246 5.75 -9.31 1.42
N TRP A 247 5.94 -8.03 1.12
CA TRP A 247 5.45 -7.39 -0.09
C TRP A 247 6.14 -7.93 -1.34
N GLU A 248 7.46 -8.13 -1.28
CA GLU A 248 8.23 -8.68 -2.39
C GLU A 248 7.74 -10.08 -2.77
N TYR A 249 7.57 -10.95 -1.76
CA TYR A 249 7.04 -12.29 -1.94
C TYR A 249 5.59 -12.28 -2.45
N PHE A 250 4.75 -11.43 -1.85
CA PHE A 250 3.36 -11.30 -2.23
C PHE A 250 3.21 -10.92 -3.69
N MET A 251 3.90 -9.90 -4.14
CA MET A 251 3.76 -9.41 -5.51
C MET A 251 4.35 -10.39 -6.53
N ARG A 252 5.50 -11.03 -6.24
CA ARG A 252 6.04 -12.08 -7.13
C ARG A 252 5.06 -13.24 -7.33
N THR A 253 4.40 -13.67 -6.26
CA THR A 253 3.43 -14.77 -6.33
C THR A 253 2.07 -14.31 -6.87
N ALA A 254 1.67 -13.06 -6.66
CA ALA A 254 0.40 -12.50 -7.15
C ALA A 254 0.31 -12.46 -8.68
N PHE A 255 1.43 -12.21 -9.38
CA PHE A 255 1.46 -12.27 -10.86
C PHE A 255 1.16 -13.68 -11.40
N LEU A 256 1.38 -14.72 -10.61
CA LEU A 256 1.24 -16.12 -11.02
C LEU A 256 -0.09 -16.72 -10.56
N CYS A 257 -0.38 -16.55 -9.27
CA CYS A 257 -1.57 -17.10 -8.63
C CYS A 257 -2.82 -16.24 -8.92
N GLY A 258 -2.66 -14.93 -9.13
CA GLY A 258 -3.75 -13.98 -8.96
C GLY A 258 -4.20 -13.86 -7.50
N VAL A 259 -5.09 -12.90 -7.24
CA VAL A 259 -5.63 -12.60 -5.90
C VAL A 259 -7.15 -12.64 -5.94
N SER A 260 -7.78 -13.23 -4.94
CA SER A 260 -9.23 -13.18 -4.71
C SER A 260 -9.54 -12.48 -3.40
N ASP A 261 -10.30 -11.41 -3.49
CA ASP A 261 -10.74 -10.61 -2.35
C ASP A 261 -11.86 -11.31 -1.57
N ILE A 262 -11.80 -11.14 -0.25
CA ILE A 262 -12.82 -11.46 0.73
C ILE A 262 -13.22 -10.11 1.33
N GLU A 263 -14.41 -9.64 0.97
CA GLU A 263 -14.95 -8.34 1.43
C GLU A 263 -15.46 -8.41 2.88
N ALA A 264 -14.69 -9.03 3.77
CA ALA A 264 -14.97 -9.16 5.19
C ALA A 264 -13.72 -8.82 6.00
N PRO A 265 -13.81 -7.94 7.02
CA PRO A 265 -12.72 -7.73 7.94
C PRO A 265 -12.56 -8.97 8.83
N THR A 266 -11.33 -9.44 8.98
CA THR A 266 -11.01 -10.66 9.72
C THR A 266 -9.88 -10.46 10.74
N ALA A 267 -9.35 -9.24 10.86
CA ALA A 267 -8.22 -8.93 11.74
C ALA A 267 -8.17 -7.45 12.14
N ILE A 268 -7.38 -7.17 13.18
CA ILE A 268 -6.89 -5.84 13.54
C ILE A 268 -5.36 -5.86 13.45
N TYR A 269 -4.82 -5.00 12.59
CA TYR A 269 -3.40 -4.66 12.53
C TYR A 269 -3.08 -3.62 13.62
N ARG A 270 -2.24 -3.99 14.59
CA ARG A 270 -1.87 -3.12 15.71
C ARG A 270 -0.67 -2.24 15.38
N PHE A 271 -0.89 -0.93 15.41
CA PHE A 271 0.14 0.09 15.26
C PHE A 271 0.67 0.53 16.62
N TRP A 272 1.78 -0.09 17.01
CA TRP A 272 2.43 0.19 18.28
C TRP A 272 3.10 1.56 18.32
N LYS A 273 2.79 2.38 19.33
CA LYS A 273 3.38 3.73 19.50
C LYS A 273 4.61 3.77 20.40
N ASN A 274 4.78 2.78 21.27
CA ASN A 274 5.77 2.82 22.34
C ASN A 274 6.54 1.51 22.56
N ILE A 275 6.38 0.53 21.66
CA ILE A 275 7.20 -0.68 21.65
C ILE A 275 7.94 -0.81 20.33
N GLU A 276 9.05 -1.55 20.37
CA GLU A 276 9.85 -1.85 19.20
C GLU A 276 9.09 -2.80 18.25
N THR A 277 9.01 -2.40 16.98
CA THR A 277 8.49 -3.19 15.87
C THR A 277 9.46 -3.11 14.69
N SER A 278 9.29 -3.99 13.69
CA SER A 278 10.03 -3.89 12.43
C SER A 278 9.83 -2.53 11.74
N ALA A 279 8.64 -1.91 11.90
CA ALA A 279 8.36 -0.58 11.36
C ALA A 279 9.19 0.54 12.03
N THR A 280 9.57 0.38 13.31
CA THR A 280 10.36 1.37 14.06
C THR A 280 11.87 1.11 14.04
N LEU A 281 12.30 -0.09 13.61
CA LEU A 281 13.69 -0.55 13.66
C LEU A 281 14.56 -0.11 12.49
N HIS A 282 13.97 0.26 11.35
CA HIS A 282 14.69 0.56 10.10
C HIS A 282 14.47 2.01 9.67
N ASP A 283 15.52 2.66 9.18
CA ASP A 283 15.45 4.04 8.68
C ASP A 283 14.67 4.14 7.36
N GLN A 284 14.07 5.32 7.12
CA GLN A 284 13.24 5.56 5.93
C GLN A 284 14.01 5.40 4.61
N GLU A 285 15.32 5.71 4.60
CA GLU A 285 16.18 5.56 3.42
C GLU A 285 16.32 4.09 3.01
N ASN A 286 16.46 3.17 3.96
CA ASN A 286 16.49 1.73 3.70
C ASN A 286 15.14 1.21 3.18
N TRP A 287 14.01 1.75 3.67
CA TRP A 287 12.69 1.42 3.12
C TRP A 287 12.59 1.83 1.65
N ASP A 288 12.89 3.09 1.32
CA ASP A 288 12.77 3.62 -0.04
C ASP A 288 13.70 2.88 -1.03
N ALA A 289 14.94 2.61 -0.61
CA ALA A 289 15.89 1.84 -1.42
C ALA A 289 15.39 0.41 -1.70
N THR A 290 14.78 -0.23 -0.70
CA THR A 290 14.23 -1.58 -0.86
C THR A 290 13.01 -1.58 -1.77
N TYR A 291 12.10 -0.61 -1.61
CA TYR A 291 10.96 -0.43 -2.52
C TYR A 291 11.39 -0.29 -3.98
N HIS A 292 12.38 0.56 -4.24
CA HIS A 292 12.93 0.74 -5.59
C HIS A 292 13.58 -0.53 -6.15
N SER A 293 14.37 -1.25 -5.35
CA SER A 293 14.99 -2.52 -5.77
C SER A 293 13.96 -3.58 -6.18
N VAL A 294 12.88 -3.69 -5.40
CA VAL A 294 11.77 -4.60 -5.66
C VAL A 294 11.03 -4.20 -6.95
N GLN A 295 10.79 -2.91 -7.16
CA GLN A 295 10.17 -2.40 -8.40
C GLN A 295 11.03 -2.65 -9.64
N GLU A 296 12.34 -2.44 -9.57
CA GLU A 296 13.25 -2.74 -10.69
C GLU A 296 13.27 -4.24 -11.01
N THR A 297 13.13 -5.09 -9.99
CA THR A 297 12.99 -6.53 -10.21
C THR A 297 11.76 -6.83 -11.08
N TYR A 298 10.61 -6.23 -10.78
CA TYR A 298 9.40 -6.38 -11.61
C TYR A 298 9.56 -5.81 -13.02
N ASN A 299 10.23 -4.67 -13.14
CA ASN A 299 10.50 -4.01 -14.43
C ASN A 299 11.38 -4.89 -15.35
N SER A 300 12.22 -5.75 -14.78
CA SER A 300 13.09 -6.68 -15.50
C SER A 300 12.43 -8.00 -15.91
N GLN A 301 11.17 -8.24 -15.49
CA GLN A 301 10.48 -9.52 -15.67
C GLN A 301 9.26 -9.41 -16.57
N ASN A 302 8.93 -10.51 -17.25
CA ASN A 302 7.68 -10.62 -17.99
C ASN A 302 6.54 -10.94 -17.00
N ILE A 303 5.77 -9.92 -16.62
CA ILE A 303 4.62 -10.07 -15.73
C ILE A 303 3.35 -10.41 -16.53
N ILE A 304 2.47 -11.26 -16.00
CA ILE A 304 1.08 -11.32 -16.50
C ILE A 304 0.21 -10.34 -15.72
N LEU A 305 -0.58 -9.59 -16.46
CA LEU A 305 -1.61 -8.73 -15.92
C LEU A 305 -2.96 -9.45 -16.02
N PRO A 306 -3.66 -9.68 -14.90
CA PRO A 306 -5.00 -10.24 -14.91
C PRO A 306 -5.95 -9.39 -15.77
N ALA A 307 -6.99 -10.03 -16.30
CA ALA A 307 -8.06 -9.33 -17.01
C ALA A 307 -8.61 -8.15 -16.19
N GLY A 308 -8.98 -7.07 -16.87
CA GLY A 308 -9.47 -5.84 -16.24
C GLY A 308 -8.39 -4.76 -15.99
N ASN A 309 -7.10 -5.13 -15.93
CA ASN A 309 -6.04 -4.16 -15.66
C ASN A 309 -5.67 -3.28 -16.86
N ILE A 310 -5.90 -3.72 -18.11
CA ILE A 310 -5.58 -2.94 -19.31
C ILE A 310 -6.34 -1.60 -19.32
N ARG A 311 -7.62 -1.59 -18.94
CA ARG A 311 -8.39 -0.34 -18.87
C ARG A 311 -7.77 0.62 -17.86
N ARG A 312 -7.32 0.13 -16.70
CA ARG A 312 -6.67 0.95 -15.68
C ARG A 312 -5.32 1.47 -16.14
N ILE A 313 -4.53 0.66 -16.86
CA ILE A 313 -3.28 1.10 -17.48
C ILE A 313 -3.54 2.13 -18.55
N ILE A 314 -4.56 1.94 -19.39
CA ILE A 314 -5.02 2.97 -20.33
C ILE A 314 -5.36 4.22 -19.54
N GLU A 315 -6.25 4.14 -18.54
CA GLU A 315 -6.63 5.26 -17.69
C GLU A 315 -5.45 5.93 -17.00
N LEU A 316 -4.39 5.21 -16.60
CA LEU A 316 -3.18 5.79 -15.99
C LEU A 316 -2.23 6.37 -17.04
N SER A 317 -2.13 5.76 -18.21
CA SER A 317 -1.32 6.27 -19.34
C SER A 317 -2.00 7.45 -20.03
N THR A 318 -3.33 7.48 -20.02
CA THR A 318 -4.18 8.57 -20.50
C THR A 318 -4.48 9.56 -19.41
N ALA A 319 -4.43 9.19 -18.13
CA ALA A 319 -4.30 10.14 -17.04
C ALA A 319 -2.96 10.81 -17.22
N GLY A 320 -1.84 10.10 -17.41
CA GLY A 320 -0.54 10.67 -17.81
C GLY A 320 -0.61 11.57 -19.06
N ALA A 321 -1.40 11.19 -20.06
CA ALA A 321 -1.64 11.98 -21.28
C ALA A 321 -2.73 13.07 -21.15
N ALA A 322 -3.51 13.07 -20.07
CA ALA A 322 -4.43 14.14 -19.66
C ALA A 322 -3.82 15.01 -18.54
N GLN A 323 -2.76 14.53 -17.89
CA GLN A 323 -1.93 15.08 -16.82
C GLN A 323 -0.79 15.92 -17.37
N ASN A 324 -0.45 15.71 -18.65
CA ASN A 324 0.04 16.78 -19.49
C ASN A 324 -1.06 17.12 -20.46
N LEU A 325 -1.89 18.11 -20.16
CA LEU A 325 -2.54 18.87 -21.24
C LEU A 325 -1.40 19.60 -21.93
N VAL A 326 -0.71 18.87 -22.78
CA VAL A 326 0.18 19.43 -23.75
C VAL A 326 -0.75 20.08 -24.76
N ASN A 327 -0.72 21.39 -24.90
CA ASN A 327 -1.38 21.97 -26.07
C ASN A 327 -0.75 21.38 -27.35
N ALA A 328 -1.31 21.64 -28.53
CA ALA A 328 -0.79 21.09 -29.78
C ALA A 328 0.71 21.37 -30.05
N ASN A 329 1.36 22.24 -29.26
CA ASN A 329 2.73 22.69 -29.39
C ASN A 329 3.73 22.10 -28.38
N GLY A 330 3.33 21.26 -27.43
CA GLY A 330 4.30 20.71 -26.46
C GLY A 330 4.28 21.34 -25.05
N GLU A 331 3.38 22.29 -24.77
CA GLU A 331 3.46 23.13 -23.56
C GLU A 331 2.58 22.64 -22.40
N MET A 332 3.09 22.66 -21.16
CA MET A 332 2.33 22.28 -19.95
C MET A 332 1.20 23.28 -19.66
N VAL A 333 0.01 22.75 -19.39
CA VAL A 333 -1.21 23.53 -19.09
C VAL A 333 -1.67 23.30 -17.66
N SER A 334 -2.00 24.39 -16.95
CA SER A 334 -2.61 24.39 -15.62
C SER A 334 -4.10 24.70 -15.70
N GLN A 335 -4.84 24.37 -14.63
CA GLN A 335 -6.30 24.50 -14.59
C GLN A 335 -6.76 25.46 -13.49
N LEU A 336 -7.73 26.32 -13.84
CA LEU A 336 -8.46 27.18 -12.92
C LEU A 336 -9.95 26.84 -12.99
N PHE A 337 -10.46 26.19 -11.96
CA PHE A 337 -11.88 25.94 -11.80
C PHE A 337 -12.56 27.15 -11.17
N PHE A 338 -13.80 27.43 -11.56
CA PHE A 338 -14.60 28.51 -11.00
C PHE A 338 -16.03 28.04 -10.69
N SER A 339 -16.67 28.66 -9.71
CA SER A 339 -18.00 28.29 -9.23
C SER A 339 -18.91 29.51 -9.09
N LYS A 340 -20.18 29.38 -9.45
CA LYS A 340 -21.27 30.35 -9.25
C LYS A 340 -22.18 30.00 -8.06
N GLY A 341 -21.76 29.07 -7.21
CA GLY A 341 -22.51 28.61 -6.04
C GLY A 341 -22.60 27.08 -5.93
N GLU A 342 -22.33 26.38 -7.04
CA GLU A 342 -22.25 24.93 -7.19
C GLU A 342 -20.86 24.35 -6.91
N ARG A 343 -20.77 23.02 -6.74
CA ARG A 343 -19.48 22.32 -6.61
C ARG A 343 -18.64 22.50 -7.88
N PHE A 344 -17.31 22.53 -7.73
CA PHE A 344 -16.40 22.57 -8.88
C PHE A 344 -16.67 21.37 -9.80
N SER A 345 -16.65 21.61 -11.10
CA SER A 345 -16.93 20.61 -12.12
C SER A 345 -16.11 20.86 -13.38
N ASN A 346 -15.94 19.84 -14.21
CA ASN A 346 -15.20 19.92 -15.47
C ASN A 346 -15.87 20.81 -16.52
N ASN A 347 -17.09 21.31 -16.27
CA ASN A 347 -17.79 22.23 -17.15
C ASN A 347 -17.41 23.70 -16.88
N GLN A 348 -16.70 23.99 -15.79
CA GLN A 348 -16.37 25.35 -15.35
C GLN A 348 -14.88 25.44 -15.03
N VAL A 349 -14.06 25.29 -16.07
CA VAL A 349 -12.61 25.28 -15.98
C VAL A 349 -12.01 26.14 -17.10
N ILE A 350 -10.96 26.89 -16.77
CA ILE A 350 -10.12 27.60 -17.73
C ILE A 350 -8.74 26.95 -17.70
N GLN A 351 -8.18 26.73 -18.88
CA GLN A 351 -6.87 26.13 -19.07
C GLN A 351 -5.90 27.18 -19.61
N ALA A 352 -4.70 27.25 -19.04
CA ALA A 352 -3.67 28.18 -19.48
C ALA A 352 -2.27 27.60 -19.32
N VAL A 353 -1.37 27.99 -20.23
CA VAL A 353 0.04 27.57 -20.23
C VAL A 353 0.86 28.42 -19.26
N ASN A 354 1.80 27.80 -18.56
CA ASN A 354 2.80 28.52 -17.78
C ASN A 354 3.78 29.24 -18.71
N LYS A 355 3.89 30.57 -18.56
CA LYS A 355 4.79 31.41 -19.38
C LYS A 355 6.16 31.64 -18.74
N ALA A 356 6.40 31.14 -17.53
CA ALA A 356 7.65 31.30 -16.81
C ALA A 356 8.49 30.00 -16.84
N GLU A 357 9.82 30.15 -16.78
CA GLU A 357 10.75 29.03 -16.64
C GLU A 357 10.82 28.54 -15.19
N ALA A 358 10.97 27.22 -15.01
CA ALA A 358 11.17 26.63 -13.69
C ALA A 358 12.38 27.26 -12.97
N PRO A 359 12.31 27.48 -11.65
CA PRO A 359 11.29 27.01 -10.69
C PRO A 359 10.05 27.93 -10.56
N GLN A 360 9.92 28.95 -11.40
CA GLN A 360 8.83 29.92 -11.32
C GLN A 360 7.65 29.50 -12.18
N PHE A 361 6.45 29.94 -11.80
CA PHE A 361 5.28 29.89 -12.67
C PHE A 361 4.57 31.24 -12.70
N ASP A 362 4.10 31.62 -13.89
CA ASP A 362 3.29 32.81 -14.14
C ASP A 362 2.24 32.45 -15.20
N ILE A 363 1.01 32.20 -14.74
CA ILE A 363 -0.07 31.64 -15.55
C ILE A 363 -1.22 32.66 -15.63
N TRP A 364 -1.74 32.88 -16.84
CA TRP A 364 -2.79 33.87 -17.11
C TRP A 364 -4.04 33.18 -17.66
N PHE A 365 -5.11 33.17 -16.86
CA PHE A 365 -6.41 32.59 -17.19
C PHE A 365 -7.37 33.69 -17.66
N LEU A 366 -7.59 33.76 -18.97
CA LEU A 366 -8.49 34.72 -19.60
C LEU A 366 -9.95 34.23 -19.53
N PHE A 367 -10.85 35.06 -19.02
CA PHE A 367 -12.29 34.79 -19.08
C PHE A 367 -12.85 35.37 -20.38
N GLU A 368 -13.13 34.55 -21.39
CA GLU A 368 -13.70 35.03 -22.66
C GLU A 368 -15.06 35.68 -22.44
N GLU A 369 -15.92 35.04 -21.66
CA GLU A 369 -17.17 35.61 -21.16
C GLU A 369 -16.94 36.30 -19.81
N LYS A 370 -17.00 37.64 -19.83
CA LYS A 370 -16.81 38.46 -18.62
C LYS A 370 -17.97 38.23 -17.65
N THR A 371 -17.65 37.98 -16.39
CA THR A 371 -18.66 37.67 -15.37
C THR A 371 -18.34 38.31 -14.02
N ASN A 372 -19.36 38.53 -13.19
CA ASN A 372 -19.27 38.99 -11.81
C ASN A 372 -20.07 38.10 -10.83
N ASP A 373 -20.61 36.97 -11.29
CA ASP A 373 -21.45 36.06 -10.51
C ASP A 373 -20.68 34.90 -9.85
N LEU A 374 -19.34 34.94 -9.89
CA LEU A 374 -18.50 33.92 -9.29
C LEU A 374 -18.52 34.02 -7.76
N THR A 375 -18.39 32.87 -7.12
CA THR A 375 -18.42 32.70 -5.66
C THR A 375 -17.10 32.13 -5.12
N ALA A 376 -16.43 31.28 -5.90
CA ALA A 376 -15.14 30.68 -5.55
C ALA A 376 -14.37 30.25 -6.80
N MET A 377 -13.05 30.08 -6.62
CA MET A 377 -12.16 29.51 -7.61
C MET A 377 -11.22 28.49 -6.94
N ARG A 378 -10.83 27.48 -7.69
CA ARG A 378 -9.80 26.49 -7.31
C ARG A 378 -8.72 26.48 -8.38
N PHE A 379 -7.48 26.63 -7.93
CA PHE A 379 -6.31 26.49 -8.77
C PHE A 379 -5.61 25.18 -8.45
N ASP A 380 -5.46 24.38 -9.51
CA ASP A 380 -4.77 23.10 -9.46
C ASP A 380 -3.42 23.30 -10.17
N LEU A 381 -2.37 23.43 -9.35
CA LEU A 381 -1.03 23.73 -9.85
C LEU A 381 -0.42 22.51 -10.58
N CYS A 382 -0.60 21.33 -10.00
CA CYS A 382 -0.19 20.02 -10.53
C CYS A 382 -0.97 18.92 -9.79
N GLU A 383 -0.83 17.65 -10.20
CA GLU A 383 -1.40 16.50 -9.47
C GLU A 383 -0.36 15.77 -8.60
N GLU A 384 0.94 16.12 -8.74
CA GLU A 384 2.02 15.56 -7.91
C GLU A 384 2.17 16.32 -6.59
N GLY A 385 2.40 15.58 -5.49
CA GLY A 385 2.85 16.14 -4.22
C GLY A 385 4.37 16.33 -4.16
N LEU A 386 4.91 16.41 -2.95
CA LEU A 386 6.34 16.52 -2.63
C LEU A 386 7.04 17.77 -3.18
N PHE A 387 6.39 18.93 -3.06
CA PHE A 387 7.03 20.21 -3.37
C PHE A 387 6.64 21.30 -2.37
N MET A 388 7.53 22.27 -2.20
CA MET A 388 7.28 23.50 -1.46
C MET A 388 6.82 24.60 -2.42
N LEU A 389 5.66 25.18 -2.14
CA LEU A 389 5.14 26.37 -2.81
C LEU A 389 5.59 27.63 -2.06
N LYS A 390 6.32 28.51 -2.74
CA LYS A 390 6.79 29.80 -2.21
C LYS A 390 6.25 30.96 -3.03
N ASN A 391 6.21 32.15 -2.43
CA ASN A 391 5.90 33.41 -3.12
C ASN A 391 4.59 33.42 -3.93
N PHE A 392 3.58 32.70 -3.47
CA PHE A 392 2.30 32.55 -4.17
C PHE A 392 1.44 33.82 -4.12
N SER A 393 0.91 34.23 -5.28
CA SER A 393 -0.06 35.31 -5.40
C SER A 393 -1.08 35.07 -6.52
N VAL A 394 -2.27 35.66 -6.35
CA VAL A 394 -3.32 35.70 -7.36
C VAL A 394 -3.73 37.14 -7.62
N ASP A 395 -3.49 37.61 -8.83
CA ASP A 395 -3.91 38.91 -9.34
C ASP A 395 -5.21 38.74 -10.15
N ILE A 396 -6.32 39.22 -9.62
CA ILE A 396 -7.64 39.20 -10.25
C ILE A 396 -7.90 40.58 -10.88
N TRP A 397 -7.89 40.65 -12.21
CA TRP A 397 -8.11 41.88 -12.96
C TRP A 397 -9.55 42.01 -13.42
N PHE A 398 -10.08 43.22 -13.31
CA PHE A 398 -11.42 43.55 -13.76
C PHE A 398 -11.37 44.40 -15.04
N THR A 399 -12.46 44.38 -15.80
CA THR A 399 -12.59 45.12 -17.07
C THR A 399 -12.45 46.64 -16.94
N ASN A 400 -12.58 47.18 -15.72
CA ASN A 400 -12.35 48.60 -15.43
C ASN A 400 -10.87 48.96 -15.20
N GLY A 401 -9.95 47.99 -15.32
CA GLY A 401 -8.51 48.17 -15.13
C GLY A 401 -8.04 48.07 -13.67
N GLU A 402 -8.96 47.90 -12.71
CA GLU A 402 -8.59 47.64 -11.32
C GLU A 402 -8.21 46.17 -11.11
N LYS A 403 -7.41 45.91 -10.08
CA LYS A 403 -7.06 44.55 -9.67
C LYS A 403 -7.24 44.30 -8.18
N LYS A 404 -7.56 43.07 -7.84
CA LYS A 404 -7.56 42.54 -6.48
C LYS A 404 -6.45 41.51 -6.35
N VAL A 405 -5.59 41.67 -5.36
CA VAL A 405 -4.45 40.78 -5.10
C VAL A 405 -4.78 39.90 -3.91
N LEU A 406 -4.60 38.59 -4.06
CA LEU A 406 -4.73 37.59 -3.00
C LEU A 406 -3.39 36.90 -2.76
N THR A 407 -3.16 36.52 -1.51
CA THR A 407 -2.01 35.72 -1.09
C THR A 407 -2.49 34.38 -0.53
N LEU A 408 -1.56 33.51 -0.10
CA LEU A 408 -1.92 32.26 0.58
C LEU A 408 -2.76 32.47 1.86
N GLU A 409 -2.65 33.64 2.51
CA GLU A 409 -3.48 33.97 3.68
C GLU A 409 -4.97 34.11 3.31
N ASP A 410 -5.24 34.53 2.08
CA ASP A 410 -6.58 34.70 1.53
C ASP A 410 -7.16 33.39 0.97
N CYS A 411 -6.34 32.34 0.88
CA CYS A 411 -6.70 31.05 0.31
C CYS A 411 -6.93 29.98 1.40
N VAL A 412 -7.44 28.83 0.98
CA VAL A 412 -7.50 27.57 1.72
C VAL A 412 -6.87 26.51 0.83
N HIS A 413 -6.06 25.63 1.41
CA HIS A 413 -5.39 24.57 0.67
C HIS A 413 -5.32 23.26 1.46
N ASN A 414 -4.89 22.19 0.79
CA ASN A 414 -4.67 20.87 1.39
C ASN A 414 -3.20 20.61 1.79
N GLY A 415 -2.26 21.51 1.49
CA GLY A 415 -0.86 21.44 1.95
C GLY A 415 -0.62 21.89 3.40
N LEU A 416 0.59 21.63 3.91
CA LEU A 416 1.06 22.02 5.24
C LEU A 416 1.74 23.40 5.22
N GLU A 417 1.30 24.33 6.06
CA GLU A 417 1.92 25.66 6.17
C GLU A 417 3.26 25.59 6.93
N THR A 418 4.27 26.25 6.39
CA THR A 418 5.61 26.40 6.99
C THR A 418 6.00 27.89 7.02
N LYS A 419 7.12 28.22 7.68
CA LYS A 419 7.67 29.59 7.66
C LYS A 419 8.13 30.03 6.26
N GLU A 420 8.39 29.09 5.35
CA GLU A 420 8.94 29.37 4.02
C GLU A 420 7.90 29.31 2.91
N GLY A 421 6.68 28.80 3.19
CA GLY A 421 5.68 28.52 2.17
C GLY A 421 4.75 27.37 2.56
N VAL A 422 4.11 26.74 1.58
CA VAL A 422 3.20 25.60 1.77
C VAL A 422 3.80 24.34 1.19
N PHE A 423 3.93 23.29 2.00
CA PHE A 423 4.43 22.00 1.58
C PHE A 423 3.29 21.04 1.26
N PHE A 424 3.17 20.65 -0.01
CA PHE A 424 2.19 19.67 -0.44
C PHE A 424 2.84 18.29 -0.40
N ILE A 425 2.40 17.41 0.52
CA ILE A 425 2.94 16.06 0.67
C ILE A 425 2.21 15.08 -0.25
N ASN A 426 0.88 15.16 -0.25
CA ASN A 426 0.01 14.27 -1.00
C ASN A 426 -0.15 14.77 -2.45
N SER A 427 -0.58 13.88 -3.33
CA SER A 427 -1.05 14.22 -4.67
C SER A 427 -2.25 15.18 -4.61
N ASP A 428 -2.53 15.82 -5.75
CA ASP A 428 -3.62 16.78 -5.96
C ASP A 428 -3.56 18.02 -5.05
N PRO A 429 -2.48 18.83 -5.09
CA PRO A 429 -2.42 20.12 -4.42
C PRO A 429 -3.53 21.07 -4.90
N GLU A 430 -4.47 21.39 -4.02
CA GLU A 430 -5.60 22.29 -4.30
C GLU A 430 -5.44 23.60 -3.53
N ILE A 431 -5.65 24.73 -4.21
CA ILE A 431 -5.71 26.06 -3.60
C ILE A 431 -7.02 26.73 -3.98
N VAL A 432 -7.85 27.02 -2.98
CA VAL A 432 -9.20 27.58 -3.16
C VAL A 432 -9.30 28.95 -2.51
N TRP A 433 -9.94 29.89 -3.21
CA TRP A 433 -10.32 31.18 -2.63
C TRP A 433 -11.78 31.53 -2.96
N GLU A 434 -12.44 32.26 -2.06
CA GLU A 434 -13.76 32.84 -2.34
C GLU A 434 -13.58 34.15 -3.12
N LEU A 435 -14.43 34.36 -4.12
CA LEU A 435 -14.53 35.64 -4.83
C LEU A 435 -15.98 36.09 -4.75
N LYS A 436 -16.20 37.32 -4.26
CA LYS A 436 -17.48 38.03 -4.36
C LYS A 436 -17.15 39.46 -4.68
N ASP A 437 -17.45 39.87 -5.90
CA ASP A 437 -17.10 41.21 -6.40
C ASP A 437 -18.12 41.59 -7.48
N GLU A 438 -18.61 42.82 -7.45
CA GLU A 438 -19.64 43.29 -8.38
C GLU A 438 -19.04 43.66 -9.75
N ARG A 439 -17.72 43.85 -9.83
CA ARG A 439 -17.01 44.20 -11.06
C ARG A 439 -16.88 42.99 -11.98
N LEU A 440 -16.97 43.23 -13.29
CA LEU A 440 -16.80 42.19 -14.31
C LEU A 440 -15.33 41.74 -14.37
N LEU A 441 -15.10 40.46 -14.09
CA LEU A 441 -13.83 39.77 -14.18
C LEU A 441 -13.33 39.72 -15.62
N ASP A 442 -12.03 40.01 -15.80
CA ASP A 442 -11.36 39.98 -17.09
C ASP A 442 -10.34 38.83 -17.17
N VAL A 443 -9.34 38.85 -16.28
CA VAL A 443 -8.26 37.87 -16.26
C VAL A 443 -7.84 37.56 -14.84
N VAL A 444 -7.52 36.29 -14.59
CA VAL A 444 -6.92 35.84 -13.33
C VAL A 444 -5.49 35.42 -13.61
N ASN A 445 -4.55 35.96 -12.85
CA ASN A 445 -3.14 35.68 -13.02
C ASN A 445 -2.59 35.07 -11.74
N VAL A 446 -2.06 33.86 -11.83
CA VAL A 446 -1.59 33.06 -10.69
C VAL A 446 -0.08 32.86 -10.82
N LYS A 447 0.66 33.19 -9.76
CA LYS A 447 2.14 33.18 -9.75
C LYS A 447 2.68 32.54 -8.50
N GLY A 448 3.90 32.01 -8.61
CA GLY A 448 4.63 31.47 -7.48
C GLY A 448 5.89 30.71 -7.89
N GLU A 449 6.49 30.03 -6.93
CA GLU A 449 7.71 29.25 -7.12
C GLU A 449 7.57 27.87 -6.49
N PHE A 450 8.05 26.83 -7.18
CA PHE A 450 8.06 25.46 -6.66
C PHE A 450 9.49 24.97 -6.38
N GLU A 451 9.67 24.32 -5.23
CA GLU A 451 10.94 23.69 -4.85
C GLU A 451 10.72 22.20 -4.55
N ARG A 452 11.23 21.33 -5.43
CA ARG A 452 11.13 19.85 -5.32
C ARG A 452 12.27 19.22 -4.49
N ARG A 453 13.34 19.95 -4.18
CA ARG A 453 14.46 19.48 -3.34
C ARG A 453 14.31 20.00 -1.92
N VAL A 454 13.43 19.40 -1.13
CA VAL A 454 13.44 19.69 0.32
C VAL A 454 14.63 18.95 0.93
N LYS A 455 15.70 19.68 1.28
CA LYS A 455 16.79 19.12 2.08
C LYS A 455 16.21 18.72 3.44
N THR A 456 16.06 17.43 3.68
CA THR A 456 15.64 16.84 4.96
C THR A 456 16.73 17.00 6.02
N LYS A 457 17.01 18.23 6.46
CA LYS A 457 17.75 18.47 7.70
C LYS A 457 16.78 18.91 8.79
N GLY A 458 16.27 17.94 9.55
CA GLY A 458 15.74 18.16 10.91
C GLY A 458 14.45 18.98 11.08
N TRP A 459 13.67 19.23 10.03
CA TRP A 459 12.50 20.13 10.12
C TRP A 459 11.18 19.44 10.45
N VAL A 460 11.08 18.13 10.23
CA VAL A 460 9.84 17.37 10.43
C VAL A 460 9.43 17.30 11.91
N ASN A 461 10.38 17.45 12.85
CA ASN A 461 10.11 17.41 14.29
C ASN A 461 9.66 18.73 14.93
N THR A 462 9.59 19.86 14.18
CA THR A 462 9.39 21.19 14.81
C THR A 462 8.07 21.88 14.43
N LEU A 463 7.18 21.28 13.63
CA LEU A 463 5.96 21.94 13.15
C LEU A 463 4.68 21.12 13.34
N LEU A 464 4.39 20.76 14.59
CA LEU A 464 3.03 20.38 15.02
C LEU A 464 2.33 21.43 15.88
N ASN A 465 2.78 22.69 15.83
CA ASN A 465 2.17 23.74 16.62
C ASN A 465 1.76 24.96 15.78
N ILE A 466 0.44 25.20 15.84
CA ILE A 466 -0.32 26.40 15.46
C ILE A 466 -0.87 26.36 14.03
N PHE A 467 -1.99 25.64 13.84
CA PHE A 467 -2.98 26.05 12.83
C PHE A 467 -3.69 27.30 13.36
N PRO A 468 -3.71 28.43 12.64
CA PRO A 468 -4.50 29.58 13.07
C PRO A 468 -5.99 29.18 13.04
N LEU A 469 -6.67 29.22 14.19
CA LEU A 469 -8.09 28.87 14.39
C LEU A 469 -9.01 29.42 13.27
N LYS A 470 -8.73 30.64 12.77
CA LYS A 470 -9.46 31.27 11.65
C LYS A 470 -9.44 30.44 10.35
N LYS A 471 -8.31 29.79 10.00
CA LYS A 471 -8.20 28.98 8.78
C LYS A 471 -8.94 27.64 8.92
N CYS A 472 -8.96 27.03 10.11
CA CYS A 472 -9.77 25.84 10.38
C CYS A 472 -11.28 26.11 10.20
N PHE A 473 -11.78 27.26 10.69
CA PHE A 473 -13.17 27.67 10.47
C PHE A 473 -13.46 27.94 8.99
N LYS A 474 -12.54 28.59 8.27
CA LYS A 474 -12.67 28.84 6.83
C LYS A 474 -12.70 27.53 6.03
N LYS A 475 -11.79 26.60 6.31
CA LYS A 475 -11.75 25.27 5.66
C LYS A 475 -13.03 24.46 5.92
N ARG A 476 -13.51 24.42 7.17
CA ARG A 476 -14.79 23.76 7.52
C ARG A 476 -15.99 24.39 6.82
N LYS A 477 -16.02 25.73 6.68
CA LYS A 477 -17.06 26.46 5.95
C LYS A 477 -17.05 26.13 4.45
N LEU A 478 -15.87 26.02 3.83
CA LEU A 478 -15.74 25.66 2.41
C LEU A 478 -16.11 24.19 2.14
N HIS A 479 -15.70 23.28 3.01
CA HIS A 479 -16.11 21.87 2.95
C HIS A 479 -17.64 21.72 3.08
N ASN A 480 -18.28 22.47 3.98
CA ASN A 480 -19.75 22.49 4.10
C ASN A 480 -20.46 23.05 2.85
N LYS A 481 -19.77 23.87 2.03
CA LYS A 481 -20.26 24.35 0.73
C LYS A 481 -19.95 23.39 -0.42
N GLY A 482 -19.18 22.33 -0.19
CA GLY A 482 -18.78 21.35 -1.20
C GLY A 482 -17.67 21.83 -2.15
N TYR A 483 -16.84 22.79 -1.72
CA TYR A 483 -15.67 23.28 -2.47
C TYR A 483 -14.37 22.53 -2.13
N PHE A 484 -14.43 21.64 -1.13
CA PHE A 484 -13.40 20.69 -0.71
C PHE A 484 -14.08 19.38 -0.35
#